data_AF-A0A7G6X4J7-F1
#
_entry.id   AF-A0A7G6X4J7-F1
#
_cell.length_a   1.000
_cell.length_b   1.000
_cell.length_c   1.000
_cell.angle_alpha   90.00
_cell.angle_beta   90.00
_cell.angle_gamma   90.00
#
_symmetry.space_group_name_H-M   'P 1'
#
loop_
_entity.id
_entity.type
_entity.pdbx_description
1 polymer ?
#
loop_
_entity_poly.entity_id
_entity_poly.type
_entity_poly.pdbx_seq_one_letter_code
_entity_poly.pdbx_strand_id
1 'polypeptide(L)'
;MAPYLAAVRNYWSLLPAIAVCVVLIAIYAVPTLVNPQWTSNILGMFKQQPDGAEAVGPVQLGPKQVYSRRMLAGALVLGALALVGFNVSLNREANGCYIAAKAWGASDDKSQTADPCINMIYGNFIGDGSGEVIEKVQQPVAAYQLVRGHKPKYLKWIQNSPSYDETDFLVGIFGTCGSDVKVKQEDTRITVVYDAKEPCPVGNDISLLPIELKKPLGDREIVTVDGKPMKEINPDMDSWWSVLGKLATGG
;
A
#
# COMPACT_ATOMS: atom_id res chain seq x y z
N MET A 1 -5.01 -11.43 15.19
CA MET A 1 -5.68 -10.22 14.68
C MET A 1 -5.87 -10.31 13.15
N ALA A 2 -6.49 -11.38 12.65
CA ALA A 2 -6.57 -11.71 11.22
C ALA A 2 -7.91 -11.41 10.48
N PRO A 3 -9.06 -11.10 11.11
CA PRO A 3 -10.32 -11.01 10.36
C PRO A 3 -10.51 -9.71 9.58
N TYR A 4 -9.70 -8.67 9.82
CA TYR A 4 -9.91 -7.35 9.18
C TYR A 4 -9.39 -7.26 7.73
N LEU A 5 -8.51 -8.18 7.31
CA LEU A 5 -7.83 -8.09 6.01
C LEU A 5 -8.34 -9.07 4.94
N ALA A 6 -9.09 -10.11 5.30
CA ALA A 6 -9.82 -10.90 4.31
C ALA A 6 -10.85 -10.05 3.54
N ALA A 7 -11.44 -9.04 4.19
CA ALA A 7 -12.29 -8.05 3.54
C ALA A 7 -11.50 -7.12 2.59
N VAL A 8 -10.19 -6.95 2.82
CA VAL A 8 -9.29 -6.06 2.08
C VAL A 8 -8.87 -6.66 0.73
N ARG A 9 -8.84 -7.99 0.64
CA ARG A 9 -8.50 -8.75 -0.57
C ARG A 9 -9.48 -8.55 -1.74
N ASN A 10 -10.69 -8.04 -1.46
CA ASN A 10 -11.71 -7.78 -2.47
C ASN A 10 -12.10 -6.28 -2.52
N TYR A 11 -11.19 -5.34 -2.22
CA TYR A 11 -11.54 -3.91 -2.17
C TYR A 11 -11.71 -3.17 -3.50
N TRP A 12 -11.39 -3.82 -4.62
CA TRP A 12 -11.95 -3.43 -5.91
C TRP A 12 -13.48 -3.53 -5.93
N SER A 13 -14.12 -4.27 -5.02
CA SER A 13 -15.58 -4.31 -4.86
C SER A 13 -16.18 -3.05 -4.22
N LEU A 14 -15.41 -2.31 -3.41
CA LEU A 14 -15.87 -1.05 -2.79
C LEU A 14 -15.70 0.14 -3.72
N LEU A 15 -14.79 0.07 -4.70
CA LEU A 15 -14.61 1.12 -5.71
C LEU A 15 -15.92 1.44 -6.46
N PRO A 16 -16.70 0.45 -6.94
CA PRO A 16 -18.02 0.69 -7.50
C PRO A 16 -18.97 1.41 -6.53
N ALA A 17 -19.03 0.98 -5.26
CA ALA A 17 -19.90 1.62 -4.26
C ALA A 17 -19.48 3.06 -3.96
N ILE A 18 -18.17 3.34 -3.85
CA ILE A 18 -17.64 4.69 -3.65
C ILE A 18 -17.88 5.54 -4.89
N ALA A 19 -17.66 5.00 -6.10
CA ALA A 19 -17.95 5.70 -7.35
C ALA A 19 -19.42 6.10 -7.42
N VAL A 20 -20.34 5.20 -7.08
CA VAL A 20 -21.78 5.50 -6.98
C VAL A 20 -22.05 6.60 -5.96
N CYS A 21 -21.48 6.51 -4.76
CA CYS A 21 -21.63 7.56 -3.73
C CYS A 21 -21.09 8.93 -4.19
N VAL A 22 -19.91 8.97 -4.81
CA VAL A 22 -19.29 10.21 -5.33
C VAL A 22 -20.14 10.80 -6.46
N VAL A 23 -20.66 9.98 -7.37
CA VAL A 23 -21.54 10.41 -8.46
C VAL A 23 -22.85 10.97 -7.90
N LEU A 24 -23.49 10.29 -6.95
CA LEU A 24 -24.72 10.77 -6.30
C LEU A 24 -24.49 12.09 -5.55
N ILE A 25 -23.36 12.21 -4.85
CA ILE A 25 -22.96 13.46 -4.18
C ILE A 25 -22.73 14.56 -5.20
N ALA A 26 -22.04 14.29 -6.32
CA ALA A 26 -21.80 15.28 -7.35
C ALA A 26 -23.11 15.76 -8.02
N ILE A 27 -24.03 14.85 -8.30
CA ILE A 27 -25.36 15.16 -8.86
C ILE A 27 -26.16 16.09 -7.93
N TYR A 28 -26.04 15.93 -6.61
CA TYR A 28 -26.72 16.81 -5.66
C TYR A 28 -25.96 18.13 -5.41
N ALA A 29 -24.66 18.03 -5.14
CA ALA A 29 -23.85 19.13 -4.63
C ALA A 29 -23.49 20.15 -5.72
N VAL A 30 -23.16 19.71 -6.95
CA VAL A 30 -22.75 20.62 -8.03
C VAL A 30 -23.89 21.58 -8.40
N PRO A 31 -25.13 21.12 -8.67
CA PRO A 31 -26.24 22.04 -8.91
C PRO A 31 -26.57 22.89 -7.69
N THR A 32 -26.46 22.35 -6.47
CA THR A 32 -26.77 23.09 -5.24
C THR A 32 -25.77 24.24 -4.96
N LEU A 33 -24.50 24.05 -5.32
CA LEU A 33 -23.47 25.10 -5.21
C LEU A 33 -23.65 26.19 -6.26
N VAL A 34 -23.91 25.81 -7.52
CA VAL A 34 -24.10 26.74 -8.65
C VAL A 34 -25.44 27.47 -8.55
N ASN A 35 -26.55 26.73 -8.43
CA ASN A 35 -27.89 27.27 -8.29
C ASN A 35 -28.79 26.38 -7.39
N PRO A 36 -28.95 26.70 -6.10
CA PRO A 36 -29.68 25.87 -5.14
C PRO A 36 -31.18 25.76 -5.40
N GLN A 37 -31.74 26.56 -6.32
CA GLN A 37 -33.14 26.45 -6.72
C GLN A 37 -33.41 25.28 -7.70
N TRP A 38 -32.37 24.75 -8.36
CA TRP A 38 -32.53 23.61 -9.28
C TRP A 38 -32.85 22.30 -8.54
N THR A 39 -32.26 22.08 -7.37
CA THR A 39 -32.50 20.86 -6.58
C THR A 39 -33.85 20.86 -5.87
N SER A 40 -34.41 22.03 -5.51
CA SER A 40 -35.80 22.12 -5.02
C SER A 40 -36.85 21.76 -6.08
N ASN A 41 -36.57 22.05 -7.35
CA ASN A 41 -37.50 21.72 -8.44
C ASN A 41 -37.49 20.22 -8.75
N ILE A 42 -36.32 19.57 -8.72
CA ILE A 42 -36.18 18.12 -8.99
C ILE A 42 -36.70 17.28 -7.81
N LEU A 43 -36.37 17.62 -6.56
CA LEU A 43 -36.93 16.94 -5.38
C LEU A 43 -38.43 17.22 -5.20
N GLY A 44 -38.92 18.36 -5.71
CA GLY A 44 -40.35 18.68 -5.78
C GLY A 44 -41.14 17.76 -6.73
N MET A 45 -40.51 17.23 -7.77
CA MET A 45 -41.14 16.25 -8.69
C MET A 45 -41.37 14.87 -8.06
N PHE A 46 -40.65 14.52 -6.99
CA PHE A 46 -40.81 13.25 -6.27
C PHE A 46 -41.76 13.34 -5.06
N LYS A 47 -42.31 14.52 -4.75
CA LYS A 47 -43.46 14.60 -3.84
C LYS A 47 -44.67 14.01 -4.57
N GLN A 48 -45.02 12.77 -4.26
CA GLN A 48 -46.39 12.28 -4.48
C GLN A 48 -47.31 13.16 -3.62
N GLN A 49 -48.03 14.09 -4.26
CA GLN A 49 -49.10 14.85 -3.62
C GLN A 49 -50.17 13.88 -3.13
N PRO A 50 -50.59 13.90 -1.85
CA PRO A 50 -51.98 13.67 -1.53
C PRO A 50 -52.71 15.00 -1.64
N ASP A 51 -53.64 15.03 -2.59
CA ASP A 51 -54.82 15.88 -2.76
C ASP A 51 -54.85 17.28 -2.10
N GLY A 52 -54.99 18.30 -2.96
CA GLY A 52 -55.83 19.45 -2.62
C GLY A 52 -55.15 20.73 -2.13
N ALA A 53 -53.96 21.08 -2.62
CA ALA A 53 -53.46 22.45 -2.50
C ALA A 53 -52.87 22.92 -3.82
N GLU A 54 -53.32 24.11 -4.22
CA GLU A 54 -53.00 24.88 -5.42
C GLU A 54 -51.55 24.74 -5.87
N ALA A 55 -51.33 24.80 -7.19
CA ALA A 55 -50.01 24.84 -7.80
C ALA A 55 -49.23 26.09 -7.35
N VAL A 56 -48.63 26.02 -6.17
CA VAL A 56 -47.67 27.01 -5.70
C VAL A 56 -46.41 26.79 -6.56
N GLY A 57 -46.04 27.81 -7.32
CA GLY A 57 -44.80 27.86 -8.10
C GLY A 57 -43.57 27.48 -7.25
N PRO A 58 -42.42 27.26 -7.90
CA PRO A 58 -41.24 26.67 -7.24
C PRO A 58 -40.96 27.38 -5.92
N VAL A 59 -40.98 26.63 -4.81
CA VAL A 59 -40.76 27.16 -3.46
C VAL A 59 -39.41 27.87 -3.44
N GLN A 60 -39.44 29.21 -3.51
CA GLN A 60 -38.24 30.02 -3.49
C GLN A 60 -37.58 29.88 -2.12
N LEU A 61 -36.38 29.33 -2.11
CA LEU A 61 -35.60 29.13 -0.89
C LEU A 61 -35.23 30.50 -0.30
N GLY A 62 -35.50 30.69 1.00
CA GLY A 62 -35.08 31.89 1.71
C GLY A 62 -33.54 31.97 1.83
N PRO A 63 -32.96 33.17 2.09
CA PRO A 63 -31.51 33.36 2.15
C PRO A 63 -30.78 32.43 3.13
N LYS A 64 -31.39 32.16 4.31
CA LYS A 64 -30.85 31.22 5.31
C LYS A 64 -30.86 29.76 4.82
N GLN A 65 -31.89 29.37 4.07
CA GLN A 65 -32.00 28.01 3.50
C GLN A 65 -31.00 27.81 2.36
N VAL A 66 -30.80 28.83 1.52
CA VAL A 66 -29.77 28.84 0.47
C VAL A 66 -28.38 28.68 1.08
N TYR A 67 -28.06 29.44 2.12
CA TYR A 67 -26.78 29.34 2.82
C TYR A 67 -26.57 27.95 3.45
N SER A 68 -27.56 27.44 4.18
CA SER A 68 -27.50 26.11 4.80
C SER A 68 -27.31 24.99 3.77
N ARG A 69 -28.01 25.04 2.63
CA ARG A 69 -27.87 24.04 1.56
C ARG A 69 -26.51 24.09 0.87
N ARG A 70 -25.93 25.28 0.68
CA ARG A 70 -24.56 25.43 0.16
C ARG A 70 -23.53 24.89 1.15
N MET A 71 -23.72 25.12 2.45
CA MET A 71 -22.86 24.57 3.49
C MET A 71 -22.93 23.03 3.52
N LEU A 72 -24.14 22.47 3.43
CA LEU A 72 -24.34 21.01 3.32
C LEU A 72 -23.71 20.43 2.06
N ALA A 73 -23.91 21.06 0.90
CA ALA A 73 -23.30 20.64 -0.35
C ALA A 73 -21.76 20.68 -0.28
N GLY A 74 -21.18 21.73 0.32
CA GLY A 74 -19.75 21.82 0.60
C GLY A 74 -19.26 20.68 1.51
N ALA A 75 -19.99 20.40 2.60
CA ALA A 75 -19.66 19.30 3.50
C ALA A 75 -19.74 17.92 2.82
N LEU A 76 -20.71 17.71 1.93
CA LEU A 76 -20.83 16.47 1.15
C LEU A 76 -19.67 16.30 0.16
N VAL A 77 -19.24 17.37 -0.51
CA VAL A 77 -18.06 17.34 -1.38
C VAL A 77 -16.80 17.02 -0.59
N LEU A 78 -16.61 17.65 0.58
CA LEU A 78 -15.49 17.33 1.47
C LEU A 78 -15.54 15.88 1.95
N GLY A 79 -16.72 15.36 2.31
CA GLY A 79 -16.92 13.97 2.67
C GLY A 79 -16.59 12.99 1.53
N ALA A 80 -16.97 13.32 0.29
CA ALA A 80 -16.62 12.54 -0.89
C ALA A 80 -15.09 12.50 -1.12
N LEU A 81 -14.42 13.65 -1.00
CA LEU A 81 -12.95 13.72 -1.10
C LEU A 81 -12.27 12.90 0.00
N ALA A 82 -12.79 12.94 1.23
CA ALA A 82 -12.29 12.13 2.33
C ALA A 82 -12.49 10.62 2.09
N LEU A 83 -13.65 10.19 1.58
CA LEU A 83 -13.92 8.80 1.23
C LEU A 83 -12.98 8.27 0.13
N VAL A 84 -12.77 9.06 -0.91
CA VAL A 84 -11.81 8.73 -1.98
C VAL A 84 -10.39 8.66 -1.42
N GLY A 85 -9.97 9.66 -0.63
CA GLY A 85 -8.65 9.69 -0.02
C GLY A 85 -8.39 8.50 0.92
N PHE A 86 -9.37 8.15 1.76
CA PHE A 86 -9.29 7.00 2.67
C PHE A 86 -9.17 5.67 1.91
N ASN A 87 -10.01 5.47 0.88
CA ASN A 87 -9.99 4.23 0.10
C ASN A 87 -8.68 4.09 -0.69
N VAL A 88 -8.20 5.17 -1.31
CA VAL A 88 -6.93 5.17 -2.05
C VAL A 88 -5.74 4.94 -1.11
N SER A 89 -5.72 5.56 0.08
CA SER A 89 -4.64 5.39 1.05
C SER A 89 -4.57 3.94 1.54
N LEU A 90 -5.70 3.34 1.92
CA LEU A 90 -5.75 1.95 2.36
C LEU A 90 -5.41 0.98 1.23
N ASN A 91 -5.96 1.19 0.03
CA ASN A 91 -5.63 0.35 -1.13
C ASN A 91 -4.15 0.44 -1.48
N ARG A 92 -3.54 1.62 -1.33
CA ARG A 92 -2.12 1.81 -1.61
C ARG A 92 -1.26 1.04 -0.61
N GLU A 93 -1.59 1.10 0.66
CA GLU A 93 -0.82 0.40 1.68
C GLU A 93 -0.99 -1.12 1.59
N ALA A 94 -2.21 -1.60 1.33
CA ALA A 94 -2.49 -3.01 1.12
C ALA A 94 -1.85 -3.58 -0.17
N ASN A 95 -1.96 -2.87 -1.30
CA ASN A 95 -1.32 -3.30 -2.55
C ASN A 95 0.20 -3.24 -2.47
N GLY A 96 0.78 -2.26 -1.77
CA GLY A 96 2.23 -2.18 -1.55
C GLY A 96 2.76 -3.44 -0.86
N CYS A 97 2.00 -3.98 0.10
CA CYS A 97 2.36 -5.23 0.77
C CYS A 97 2.28 -6.46 -0.13
N TYR A 98 1.27 -6.54 -0.98
CA TYR A 98 1.16 -7.62 -1.97
C TYR A 98 2.28 -7.57 -3.01
N ILE A 99 2.62 -6.37 -3.49
CA ILE A 99 3.76 -6.14 -4.40
C ILE A 99 5.06 -6.55 -3.71
N ALA A 100 5.26 -6.17 -2.45
CA ALA A 100 6.42 -6.59 -1.66
C ALA A 100 6.48 -8.12 -1.56
N ALA A 101 5.38 -8.77 -1.15
CA ALA A 101 5.32 -10.23 -1.01
C ALA A 101 5.71 -10.95 -2.30
N LYS A 102 5.16 -10.51 -3.44
CA LYS A 102 5.52 -11.06 -4.76
C LYS A 102 6.96 -10.77 -5.15
N ALA A 103 7.46 -9.58 -4.86
CA ALA A 103 8.85 -9.21 -5.13
C ALA A 103 9.84 -10.05 -4.32
N TRP A 104 9.44 -10.49 -3.12
CA TRP A 104 10.19 -11.42 -2.28
C TRP A 104 10.04 -12.90 -2.67
N GLY A 105 9.12 -13.24 -3.58
CA GLY A 105 8.94 -14.60 -4.10
C GLY A 105 7.74 -15.37 -3.53
N ALA A 106 6.81 -14.69 -2.84
CA ALA A 106 5.55 -15.31 -2.41
C ALA A 106 4.72 -15.81 -3.61
N SER A 107 4.16 -17.01 -3.49
CA SER A 107 3.31 -17.63 -4.52
C SER A 107 1.81 -17.36 -4.28
N ASP A 108 1.03 -17.23 -5.37
CA ASP A 108 -0.43 -17.03 -5.33
C ASP A 108 -1.21 -18.36 -5.24
N ASP A 109 -0.72 -19.35 -4.47
CA ASP A 109 -1.43 -20.63 -4.38
C ASP A 109 -2.76 -20.46 -3.63
N LYS A 110 -3.87 -20.52 -4.38
CA LYS A 110 -5.23 -20.37 -3.87
C LYS A 110 -5.64 -21.49 -2.91
N SER A 111 -4.91 -22.62 -2.90
CA SER A 111 -5.19 -23.75 -2.02
C SER A 111 -4.71 -23.54 -0.57
N GLN A 112 -3.76 -22.62 -0.37
CA GLN A 112 -3.22 -22.27 0.95
C GLN A 112 -3.66 -20.84 1.29
N THR A 113 -4.91 -20.69 1.73
CA THR A 113 -5.55 -19.42 2.06
C THR A 113 -4.89 -18.72 3.25
N ALA A 114 -3.79 -18.01 2.99
CA ALA A 114 -3.19 -17.05 3.88
C ALA A 114 -3.00 -15.75 3.09
N ASP A 115 -3.33 -14.61 3.68
CA ASP A 115 -3.01 -13.32 3.06
C ASP A 115 -1.47 -13.21 2.99
N PRO A 116 -0.86 -13.15 1.80
CA PRO A 116 0.59 -13.13 1.66
C PRO A 116 1.22 -11.94 2.37
N CYS A 117 0.47 -10.87 2.60
CA CYS A 117 0.96 -9.74 3.36
C CYS A 117 1.19 -10.04 4.85
N ILE A 118 0.27 -10.77 5.49
CA ILE A 118 0.23 -10.89 6.96
C ILE A 118 0.90 -12.17 7.44
N ASN A 119 0.72 -13.24 6.66
CA ASN A 119 1.07 -14.59 7.07
C ASN A 119 2.31 -15.12 6.36
N MET A 120 2.70 -14.48 5.25
CA MET A 120 3.85 -14.89 4.45
C MET A 120 5.03 -13.92 4.55
N ILE A 121 4.90 -12.78 5.24
CA ILE A 121 6.05 -11.92 5.56
C ILE A 121 6.09 -11.70 7.08
N TYR A 122 7.25 -11.94 7.68
CA TYR A 122 7.52 -11.63 9.08
C TYR A 122 8.95 -11.13 9.29
N GLY A 123 9.22 -10.49 10.42
CA GLY A 123 10.59 -10.10 10.77
C GLY A 123 11.46 -11.30 11.12
N ASN A 124 12.72 -11.28 10.68
CA ASN A 124 13.66 -12.33 11.04
C ASN A 124 14.02 -12.25 12.52
N PHE A 125 13.95 -13.39 13.19
CA PHE A 125 14.39 -13.58 14.58
C PHE A 125 15.73 -14.33 14.67
N ILE A 126 16.21 -14.84 13.54
CA ILE A 126 17.38 -15.71 13.43
C ILE A 126 18.52 -14.87 12.85
N GLY A 127 19.22 -14.18 13.73
CA GLY A 127 20.44 -13.41 13.42
C GLY A 127 20.22 -12.10 12.66
N ASP A 128 21.31 -11.36 12.50
CA ASP A 128 21.44 -10.09 11.76
C ASP A 128 22.23 -10.27 10.44
N GLY A 129 22.48 -11.53 10.04
CA GLY A 129 23.31 -11.89 8.90
C GLY A 129 24.80 -11.64 9.11
N SER A 130 25.24 -11.22 10.31
CA SER A 130 26.65 -11.04 10.60
C SER A 130 27.37 -12.39 10.70
N GLY A 131 28.64 -12.39 10.27
CA GLY A 131 29.50 -13.57 10.32
C GLY A 131 30.37 -13.71 9.08
N GLU A 132 31.28 -14.67 9.13
CA GLU A 132 32.08 -15.06 7.99
C GLU A 132 31.34 -16.11 7.14
N VAL A 133 31.67 -16.14 5.85
CA VAL A 133 31.21 -17.17 4.91
C VAL A 133 32.12 -18.38 5.08
N ILE A 134 31.55 -19.52 5.47
CA ILE A 134 32.27 -20.73 5.84
C ILE A 134 32.18 -21.76 4.71
N GLU A 135 31.05 -21.84 4.02
CA GLU A 135 30.84 -22.80 2.95
C GLU A 135 31.65 -22.44 1.71
N LYS A 136 32.09 -23.48 0.98
CA LYS A 136 32.83 -23.29 -0.29
C LYS A 136 31.92 -22.98 -1.47
N VAL A 137 30.66 -23.40 -1.38
CA VAL A 137 29.65 -23.19 -2.42
C VAL A 137 28.50 -22.47 -1.75
N GLN A 138 28.29 -21.21 -2.14
CA GLN A 138 27.20 -20.39 -1.64
C GLN A 138 26.08 -20.31 -2.65
N GLN A 139 24.90 -19.91 -2.20
CA GLN A 139 23.76 -19.69 -3.07
C GLN A 139 23.41 -18.21 -3.18
N PRO A 140 22.87 -17.80 -4.35
CA PRO A 140 22.52 -16.42 -4.57
C PRO A 140 21.30 -16.01 -3.76
N VAL A 141 21.33 -14.77 -3.29
CA VAL A 141 20.15 -14.07 -2.77
C VAL A 141 19.63 -13.17 -3.89
N ALA A 142 18.35 -13.30 -4.21
CA ALA A 142 17.79 -12.75 -5.44
C ALA A 142 17.55 -11.23 -5.39
N ALA A 143 17.14 -10.71 -4.25
CA ALA A 143 16.65 -9.34 -4.15
C ALA A 143 16.95 -8.70 -2.79
N TYR A 144 16.92 -7.37 -2.77
CA TYR A 144 17.04 -6.54 -1.58
C TYR A 144 16.17 -5.28 -1.71
N GLN A 145 15.91 -4.60 -0.61
CA GLN A 145 15.22 -3.31 -0.59
C GLN A 145 16.05 -2.29 0.19
N LEU A 146 16.35 -1.13 -0.41
CA LEU A 146 16.95 -0.01 0.31
C LEU A 146 15.90 0.74 1.15
N VAL A 147 16.27 1.13 2.37
CA VAL A 147 15.47 1.99 3.24
C VAL A 147 15.94 3.44 3.05
N ARG A 148 15.31 4.15 2.12
CA ARG A 148 15.71 5.53 1.76
C ARG A 148 15.03 6.56 2.67
N GLY A 149 15.50 6.65 3.91
CA GLY A 149 15.14 7.69 4.88
C GLY A 149 13.70 7.65 5.41
N HIS A 150 12.79 6.88 4.83
CA HIS A 150 11.42 6.68 5.33
C HIS A 150 11.12 5.19 5.44
N LYS A 151 10.35 4.83 6.48
CA LYS A 151 9.95 3.44 6.73
C LYS A 151 9.04 2.94 5.61
N PRO A 152 9.33 1.77 4.99
CA PRO A 152 8.47 1.22 3.96
C PRO A 152 7.06 0.97 4.51
N LYS A 153 6.04 1.45 3.80
CA LYS A 153 4.69 1.51 4.37
C LYS A 153 4.06 0.14 4.58
N TYR A 154 4.45 -0.83 3.76
CA TYR A 154 3.90 -2.18 3.83
C TYR A 154 4.28 -2.93 5.12
N LEU A 155 5.36 -2.51 5.79
CA LEU A 155 5.85 -3.17 6.99
C LEU A 155 4.96 -2.95 8.22
N LYS A 156 4.02 -2.00 8.16
CA LYS A 156 2.98 -1.84 9.19
C LYS A 156 1.99 -3.01 9.23
N TRP A 157 1.96 -3.82 8.18
CA TRP A 157 0.96 -4.87 7.97
C TRP A 157 1.48 -6.28 8.20
N ILE A 158 2.80 -6.42 8.42
CA ILE A 158 3.44 -7.71 8.67
C ILE A 158 3.46 -8.01 10.17
N GLN A 159 3.49 -9.30 10.52
CA GLN A 159 3.67 -9.68 11.92
C GLN A 159 5.12 -9.49 12.34
N ASN A 160 5.33 -8.94 13.54
CA ASN A 160 6.65 -8.75 14.14
C ASN A 160 7.64 -8.03 13.21
N SER A 161 7.24 -6.86 12.71
CA SER A 161 8.10 -6.05 11.85
C SER A 161 9.44 -5.73 12.55
N PRO A 162 10.60 -5.86 11.87
CA PRO A 162 11.88 -5.44 12.43
C PRO A 162 11.88 -3.95 12.83
N SER A 163 12.76 -3.56 13.75
CA SER A 163 12.99 -2.14 14.05
C SER A 163 13.78 -1.50 12.90
N TYR A 164 13.45 -0.27 12.51
CA TYR A 164 14.00 0.38 11.31
C TYR A 164 14.75 1.69 11.56
N ASP A 165 14.79 2.16 12.80
CA ASP A 165 15.43 3.45 13.09
C ASP A 165 16.95 3.41 12.80
N GLU A 166 17.51 2.19 12.69
CA GLU A 166 18.93 1.91 12.42
C GLU A 166 19.13 0.99 11.19
N THR A 167 18.09 0.74 10.38
CA THR A 167 18.20 -0.18 9.24
C THR A 167 18.39 0.55 7.92
N ASP A 168 19.44 0.18 7.17
CA ASP A 168 19.76 0.76 5.86
C ASP A 168 19.13 -0.01 4.69
N PHE A 169 19.05 -1.34 4.80
CA PHE A 169 18.40 -2.17 3.78
C PHE A 169 17.84 -3.47 4.36
N LEU A 170 16.89 -4.06 3.62
CA LEU A 170 16.21 -5.30 3.96
C LEU A 170 16.54 -6.39 2.94
N VAL A 171 16.65 -7.61 3.43
CA VAL A 171 16.77 -8.81 2.61
C VAL A 171 15.62 -9.75 2.95
N GLY A 172 14.83 -10.12 1.94
CA GLY A 172 13.79 -11.14 2.07
C GLY A 172 14.38 -12.52 1.80
N ILE A 173 14.12 -13.44 2.72
CA ILE A 173 14.68 -14.78 2.74
C ILE A 173 13.61 -15.78 3.11
N PHE A 174 13.61 -16.98 2.51
CA PHE A 174 12.63 -17.99 2.88
C PHE A 174 12.85 -18.43 4.32
N GLY A 175 11.75 -18.53 5.07
CA GLY A 175 11.74 -18.54 6.54
C GLY A 175 12.76 -19.45 7.22
N THR A 176 12.96 -20.65 6.69
CA THR A 176 13.84 -21.66 7.30
C THR A 176 15.33 -21.40 7.09
N CYS A 177 15.73 -20.48 6.21
CA CYS A 177 17.13 -20.25 5.84
C CYS A 177 17.71 -18.96 6.46
N GLY A 178 17.00 -18.37 7.42
CA GLY A 178 17.42 -17.14 8.11
C GLY A 178 18.84 -17.19 8.68
N SER A 179 19.21 -18.33 9.28
CA SER A 179 20.53 -18.56 9.90
C SER A 179 21.68 -18.59 8.91
N ASP A 180 21.39 -18.97 7.67
CA ASP A 180 22.38 -19.28 6.65
C ASP A 180 22.74 -18.03 5.85
N VAL A 181 22.01 -16.92 6.03
CA VAL A 181 22.35 -15.67 5.36
C VAL A 181 23.59 -15.07 5.99
N LYS A 182 24.56 -14.72 5.15
CA LYS A 182 25.76 -13.97 5.53
C LYS A 182 25.86 -12.69 4.73
N VAL A 183 26.14 -11.60 5.44
CA VAL A 183 26.32 -10.27 4.90
C VAL A 183 27.73 -9.78 5.20
N LYS A 184 28.53 -9.64 4.15
CA LYS A 184 29.89 -9.12 4.21
C LYS A 184 29.93 -7.70 3.67
N GLN A 185 30.22 -6.74 4.55
CA GLN A 185 30.30 -5.33 4.19
C GLN A 185 31.76 -4.95 3.93
N GLU A 186 32.17 -4.96 2.66
CA GLU A 186 33.50 -4.54 2.22
C GLU A 186 33.51 -3.03 1.91
N ASP A 187 34.70 -2.47 1.67
CA ASP A 187 34.84 -1.04 1.39
C ASP A 187 34.22 -0.62 0.05
N THR A 188 34.17 -1.51 -0.94
CA THR A 188 33.66 -1.23 -2.29
C THR A 188 32.33 -1.89 -2.61
N ARG A 189 31.89 -2.86 -1.81
CA ARG A 189 30.67 -3.63 -2.06
C ARG A 189 30.14 -4.30 -0.80
N ILE A 190 28.86 -4.64 -0.82
CA ILE A 190 28.19 -5.43 0.20
C ILE A 190 27.78 -6.75 -0.45
N THR A 191 28.31 -7.86 0.05
CA THR A 191 28.01 -9.19 -0.46
C THR A 191 26.98 -9.87 0.44
N VAL A 192 25.90 -10.37 -0.16
CA VAL A 192 24.83 -11.11 0.54
C VAL A 192 24.64 -12.47 -0.12
N VAL A 193 24.80 -13.53 0.67
CA VAL A 193 24.71 -14.92 0.19
C VAL A 193 24.03 -15.81 1.21
N TYR A 194 23.44 -16.92 0.75
CA TYR A 194 23.17 -18.05 1.64
C TYR A 194 24.44 -18.91 1.72
N ASP A 195 25.00 -19.00 2.91
CA ASP A 195 26.16 -19.80 3.29
C ASP A 195 25.75 -21.24 3.59
N ALA A 196 25.10 -21.87 2.60
CA ALA A 196 24.64 -23.24 2.68
C ALA A 196 24.83 -23.94 1.34
N LYS A 197 25.21 -25.22 1.38
CA LYS A 197 25.35 -26.05 0.18
C LYS A 197 24.00 -26.51 -0.37
N GLU A 198 23.05 -26.84 0.50
CA GLU A 198 21.75 -27.36 0.10
C GLU A 198 20.78 -26.22 -0.23
N PRO A 199 20.08 -26.28 -1.38
CA PRO A 199 19.21 -25.20 -1.81
C PRO A 199 18.20 -24.85 -0.74
N CYS A 200 18.10 -23.57 -0.41
CA CYS A 200 17.09 -23.10 0.53
C CYS A 200 15.71 -23.56 0.02
N PRO A 201 14.95 -24.34 0.82
CA PRO A 201 13.66 -24.86 0.36
C PRO A 201 12.72 -23.69 0.06
N VAL A 202 11.99 -23.82 -1.04
CA VAL A 202 10.96 -22.85 -1.41
C VAL A 202 9.86 -22.91 -0.34
N GLY A 203 9.78 -21.85 0.46
CA GLY A 203 8.78 -21.67 1.49
C GLY A 203 7.62 -20.81 1.00
N ASN A 204 6.50 -20.91 1.71
CA ASN A 204 5.42 -19.95 1.57
C ASN A 204 5.63 -18.72 2.45
N ASP A 205 6.69 -18.69 3.25
CA ASP A 205 6.97 -17.62 4.19
C ASP A 205 8.34 -16.99 3.95
N ILE A 206 8.34 -15.66 4.04
CA ILE A 206 9.47 -14.76 3.87
C ILE A 206 9.76 -14.14 5.23
N SER A 207 10.98 -14.35 5.68
CA SER A 207 11.59 -13.65 6.78
C SER A 207 12.33 -12.42 6.26
N LEU A 208 12.11 -11.26 6.87
CA LEU A 208 12.82 -10.02 6.53
C LEU A 208 13.98 -9.81 7.48
N LEU A 209 15.19 -9.87 6.94
CA LEU A 209 16.42 -9.61 7.66
C LEU A 209 16.79 -8.12 7.54
N PRO A 210 16.74 -7.34 8.65
CA PRO A 210 17.22 -5.97 8.66
C PRO A 210 18.75 -5.94 8.72
N ILE A 211 19.36 -5.13 7.85
CA ILE A 211 20.81 -4.91 7.84
C ILE A 211 21.12 -3.45 8.12
N GLU A 212 21.92 -3.22 9.16
CA GLU A 212 22.57 -1.95 9.44
C GLU A 212 23.95 -1.91 8.77
N LEU A 213 24.23 -0.85 8.02
CA LEU A 213 25.50 -0.67 7.35
C LEU A 213 26.51 0.00 8.28
N LYS A 214 27.72 -0.56 8.36
CA LYS A 214 28.85 0.01 9.12
C LYS A 214 29.33 1.36 8.57
N LYS A 215 29.02 1.66 7.31
CA LYS A 215 29.33 2.89 6.59
C LYS A 215 28.13 3.25 5.71
N PRO A 216 27.92 4.52 5.31
CA PRO A 216 26.89 4.87 4.34
C PRO A 216 27.05 4.08 3.03
N LEU A 217 25.95 3.72 2.35
CA LEU A 217 26.00 2.94 1.10
C LEU A 217 26.96 3.54 0.08
N GLY A 218 26.85 4.85 -0.19
CA GLY A 218 27.72 5.56 -1.14
C GLY A 218 27.64 4.90 -2.54
N ASP A 219 28.80 4.72 -3.16
CA ASP A 219 28.94 4.05 -4.46
C ASP A 219 29.09 2.52 -4.35
N ARG A 220 28.89 1.93 -3.17
CA ARG A 220 29.10 0.50 -2.96
C ARG A 220 27.97 -0.30 -3.60
N GLU A 221 28.35 -1.31 -4.38
CA GLU A 221 27.38 -2.21 -5.00
C GLU A 221 26.88 -3.26 -4.00
N ILE A 222 25.60 -3.61 -4.09
CA ILE A 222 25.02 -4.73 -3.35
C ILE A 222 24.96 -5.93 -4.28
N VAL A 223 25.76 -6.95 -3.96
CA VAL A 223 26.03 -8.09 -4.83
C VAL A 223 25.79 -9.41 -4.10
N THR A 224 25.67 -10.47 -4.88
CA THR A 224 25.57 -11.85 -4.40
C THR A 224 26.74 -12.69 -4.93
N VAL A 225 26.55 -14.01 -5.05
CA VAL A 225 27.55 -14.98 -5.54
C VAL A 225 28.23 -14.48 -6.82
N ASP A 226 29.55 -14.62 -6.85
CA ASP A 226 30.44 -14.16 -7.93
C ASP A 226 30.38 -12.65 -8.21
N GLY A 227 29.92 -11.83 -7.26
CA GLY A 227 29.82 -10.39 -7.43
C GLY A 227 28.67 -9.96 -8.36
N LYS A 228 27.70 -10.84 -8.62
CA LYS A 228 26.53 -10.48 -9.44
C LYS A 228 25.66 -9.48 -8.70
N PRO A 229 25.17 -8.41 -9.36
CA PRO A 229 24.31 -7.43 -8.70
C PRO A 229 23.00 -8.08 -8.26
N MET A 230 22.56 -7.75 -7.05
CA MET A 230 21.24 -8.14 -6.57
C MET A 230 20.17 -7.23 -7.18
N LYS A 231 18.92 -7.71 -7.24
CA LYS A 231 17.80 -6.89 -7.70
C LYS A 231 17.29 -5.99 -6.58
N GLU A 232 17.38 -4.67 -6.75
CA GLU A 232 16.67 -3.74 -5.87
C GLU A 232 15.16 -3.83 -6.14
N ILE A 233 14.38 -4.01 -5.07
CA ILE A 233 12.93 -3.90 -5.11
C ILE A 233 12.50 -2.57 -4.49
N ASN A 234 11.51 -1.93 -5.10
CA ASN A 234 10.90 -0.72 -4.56
C ASN A 234 9.37 -0.94 -4.43
N PRO A 235 8.91 -1.53 -3.31
CA PRO A 235 7.50 -1.75 -3.05
C PRO A 235 6.77 -0.48 -2.57
N ASP A 236 7.50 0.60 -2.27
CA ASP A 236 6.91 1.87 -1.90
C ASP A 236 6.29 2.53 -3.14
N MET A 237 4.99 2.32 -3.31
CA MET A 237 4.25 2.90 -4.43
C MET A 237 4.31 4.42 -4.39
N ASP A 238 4.30 5.05 -5.57
CA ASP A 238 4.31 6.50 -5.74
C ASP A 238 3.23 7.24 -4.94
N SER A 239 3.55 8.47 -4.51
CA SER A 239 2.57 9.37 -3.90
C SER A 239 1.40 9.69 -4.85
N TRP A 240 0.22 9.99 -4.33
CA TRP A 240 -0.92 10.38 -5.18
C TRP A 240 -0.59 11.60 -6.05
N TRP A 241 0.19 12.56 -5.53
CA TRP A 241 0.67 13.69 -6.31
C TRP A 241 1.61 13.27 -7.44
N SER A 242 2.47 12.28 -7.22
CA SER A 242 3.32 11.74 -8.29
C SER A 242 2.55 10.86 -9.28
N VAL A 243 1.52 10.12 -8.85
CA VAL A 243 0.62 9.37 -9.74
C VAL A 243 -0.25 10.32 -10.58
N LEU A 244 -0.87 11.34 -9.98
CA LEU A 244 -1.60 12.38 -10.70
C LEU A 244 -0.69 13.15 -11.66
N GLY A 245 0.53 13.47 -11.21
CA GLY A 245 1.55 14.06 -12.06
C GLY A 245 1.81 13.20 -13.29
N LYS A 246 2.11 11.90 -13.09
CA LYS A 246 2.35 10.93 -14.17
C LYS A 246 1.14 10.75 -15.09
N LEU A 247 -0.08 10.73 -14.56
CA LEU A 247 -1.31 10.65 -15.35
C LEU A 247 -1.54 11.92 -16.17
N ALA A 248 -1.22 13.10 -15.63
CA ALA A 248 -1.32 14.38 -16.33
C ALA A 248 -0.21 14.56 -17.39
N THR A 249 0.96 13.94 -17.19
CA THR A 249 2.09 14.02 -18.13
C THR A 249 2.17 12.85 -19.11
N GLY A 250 1.33 11.83 -18.97
CA GLY A 250 1.29 10.66 -19.87
C GLY A 250 2.30 9.55 -19.58
N GLY A 251 2.95 9.58 -18.41
CA GLY A 251 4.02 8.63 -18.02
C GLY A 251 5.40 9.23 -18.15
#